data_AF-A0A8T3RRV7-F1
#
_entry.id   AF-A0A8T3RRV7-F1
#
_cell.length_a   1.000
_cell.length_b   1.000
_cell.length_c   1.000
_cell.angle_alpha   90.00
_cell.angle_beta   90.00
_cell.angle_gamma   90.00
#
_symmetry.space_group_name_H-M   'P 1'
#
loop_
_entity.id
_entity.type
_entity.pdbx_description
1 polymer ?
#
loop_
_entity_poly.entity_id
_entity_poly.type
_entity_poly.pdbx_seq_one_letter_code
_entity_poly.pdbx_strand_id
1 'polypeptide(L)' 'MTKVKSALPKVVSRDEWRVAREALLAKEKKATDARDALAAERRRLPMVEIDRDYVFEGPDGKASLPD' A
#
# COMPACT_ATOMS: atom_id res chain seq x y z
N MET A 1 -16.96 8.23 -40.92
CA MET A 1 -17.20 8.14 -39.45
C MET A 1 -15.96 7.59 -38.80
N THR A 2 -15.17 8.47 -38.21
CA THR A 2 -13.79 8.22 -37.76
C THR A 2 -13.79 7.33 -36.52
N LYS A 3 -13.19 6.14 -36.61
CA LYS A 3 -13.07 5.18 -35.51
C LYS A 3 -12.00 5.68 -34.53
N VAL A 4 -12.42 6.35 -33.46
CA VAL A 4 -11.54 6.67 -32.33
C VAL A 4 -11.05 5.34 -31.74
N LYS A 5 -9.76 5.03 -31.90
CA LYS A 5 -9.11 3.94 -31.17
C LYS A 5 -9.01 4.34 -29.70
N SER A 6 -10.05 4.06 -28.92
CA SER A 6 -10.00 4.22 -27.46
C SER A 6 -9.07 3.17 -26.86
N ALA A 7 -8.16 3.61 -25.98
CA ALA A 7 -7.26 2.79 -25.17
C ALA A 7 -8.01 2.06 -24.04
N LEU A 8 -9.12 1.39 -24.37
CA LEU A 8 -9.92 0.65 -23.42
C LEU A 8 -9.55 -0.85 -23.46
N PRO A 9 -9.53 -1.53 -22.30
CA PRO A 9 -9.35 -2.97 -22.25
C PRO A 9 -10.37 -3.71 -23.12
N LYS A 10 -9.99 -4.91 -23.59
CA LYS A 10 -10.88 -5.79 -24.34
C LYS A 10 -12.16 -6.06 -23.54
N VAL A 11 -13.32 -5.81 -24.14
CA VAL A 11 -14.62 -6.23 -23.59
C VAL A 11 -14.77 -7.73 -23.82
N VAL A 12 -15.06 -8.48 -22.77
CA VAL A 12 -15.08 -9.95 -22.77
C VAL A 12 -16.39 -10.47 -22.17
N SER A 13 -16.63 -11.78 -22.31
CA SER A 13 -17.78 -12.43 -21.68
C SER A 13 -17.62 -12.48 -20.16
N ARG A 14 -18.72 -12.75 -19.46
CA ARG A 14 -18.72 -12.89 -17.99
C ARG A 14 -17.81 -14.03 -17.51
N ASP A 15 -17.77 -15.14 -18.25
CA ASP A 15 -16.97 -16.31 -17.87
C ASP A 15 -15.47 -16.06 -18.09
N GLU A 16 -15.09 -15.43 -19.21
CA GLU A 16 -13.70 -15.01 -19.46
C GLU A 16 -13.23 -14.04 -18.38
N TRP A 17 -14.09 -13.09 -17.99
CA TRP A 17 -13.80 -12.17 -16.90
C TRP A 17 -13.64 -12.88 -15.55
N ARG A 18 -14.50 -13.87 -15.23
CA ARG A 18 -14.42 -14.63 -13.97
C ARG A 18 -13.08 -15.35 -13.84
N VAL A 19 -12.67 -16.07 -14.89
CA VAL A 19 -11.38 -16.79 -14.92
C VAL A 19 -10.21 -15.82 -14.71
N ALA A 20 -10.22 -14.68 -15.42
CA ALA A 20 -9.19 -13.66 -15.24
C ALA A 20 -9.19 -13.08 -13.82
N ARG A 21 -10.37 -12.89 -13.22
CA ARG A 21 -10.53 -12.34 -11.86
C ARG A 21 -10.04 -13.30 -10.80
N GLU A 22 -10.33 -14.59 -10.91
CA GLU A 22 -9.85 -15.61 -9.97
C GLU A 22 -8.32 -15.71 -9.99
N ALA A 23 -7.72 -15.68 -11.18
CA ALA A 23 -6.27 -15.64 -11.33
C ALA A 23 -5.63 -14.38 -10.71
N LEU A 24 -6.29 -13.22 -10.86
CA LEU A 24 -5.85 -11.97 -10.23
C LEU A 24 -5.96 -12.04 -8.71
N LEU A 25 -7.08 -12.54 -8.18
CA LEU A 25 -7.33 -12.62 -6.75
C LEU A 25 -6.29 -13.50 -6.03
N ALA A 26 -5.85 -14.58 -6.67
CA ALA A 26 -4.77 -15.42 -6.14
C ALA A 26 -3.42 -14.67 -6.04
N LYS A 27 -3.13 -13.77 -6.99
CA LYS A 27 -1.93 -12.91 -6.95
C LYS A 27 -2.05 -11.84 -5.88
N GLU A 28 -3.22 -11.22 -5.76
CA GLU A 28 -3.49 -10.20 -4.75
C GLU A 28 -3.33 -10.77 -3.34
N LYS A 29 -3.85 -11.98 -3.08
CA LYS A 29 -3.66 -12.66 -1.79
C LYS A 29 -2.19 -12.82 -1.43
N LYS A 30 -1.37 -13.33 -2.36
CA LYS A 30 0.08 -13.48 -2.14
C LYS A 30 0.77 -12.15 -1.85
N ALA A 31 0.35 -11.08 -2.53
CA ALA A 31 0.88 -9.74 -2.29
C ALA A 31 0.53 -9.24 -0.89
N THR A 32 -0.69 -9.49 -0.41
CA THR A 32 -1.10 -9.18 0.97
C THR A 32 -0.25 -9.93 1.99
N ASP A 33 -0.11 -11.26 1.84
CA ASP A 33 0.69 -12.08 2.76
C ASP A 33 2.15 -11.59 2.83
N ALA A 34 2.73 -11.20 1.69
CA ALA A 34 4.08 -10.64 1.63
C ALA A 34 4.20 -9.27 2.32
N ARG A 35 3.18 -8.42 2.20
CA ARG A 35 3.14 -7.12 2.90
C ARG A 35 3.05 -7.31 4.40
N ASP A 36 2.27 -8.28 4.86
CA ASP A 36 2.13 -8.58 6.28
C ASP A 36 3.43 -9.13 6.89
N ALA A 37 4.13 -10.00 6.17
CA ALA A 37 5.46 -10.47 6.55
C ALA A 37 6.45 -9.31 6.71
N LEU A 38 6.51 -8.42 5.71
CA LEU A 38 7.38 -7.23 5.76
C LEU A 38 7.01 -6.28 6.91
N ALA A 39 5.72 -6.07 7.16
CA ALA A 39 5.26 -5.25 8.28
C ALA A 39 5.68 -5.87 9.63
N ALA A 40 5.61 -7.20 9.76
CA ALA A 40 6.08 -7.89 10.96
C ALA A 40 7.61 -7.76 11.13
N GLU A 41 8.40 -7.83 10.07
CA GLU A 41 9.84 -7.58 10.11
C GLU A 41 10.16 -6.14 10.55
N ARG A 42 9.47 -5.14 9.98
CA ARG A 42 9.64 -3.73 10.37
C ARG A 42 9.38 -3.49 11.85
N ARG A 43 8.35 -4.14 12.42
CA ARG A 43 8.04 -4.06 13.86
C ARG A 43 9.09 -4.72 14.75
N ARG A 44 9.89 -5.63 14.20
CA ARG A 44 10.99 -6.31 14.91
C ARG A 44 12.34 -5.64 14.71
N LEU A 45 12.42 -4.53 13.97
CA LEU A 45 13.65 -3.78 13.85
C LEU A 45 14.12 -3.33 15.25
N PRO A 46 15.44 -3.36 15.51
CA PRO A 46 15.98 -2.88 16.76
C PRO A 46 15.68 -1.40 16.91
N MET A 47 15.39 -0.99 18.14
CA MET A 47 15.19 0.41 18.48
C MET A 47 16.56 1.10 18.60
N VAL A 48 16.59 2.37 18.22
CA VAL A 48 17.71 3.28 18.47
C VAL A 48 17.22 4.32 19.47
N GLU A 49 18.03 4.58 20.49
CA GLU A 49 17.78 5.65 21.43
C GLU A 49 17.87 7.00 20.71
N ILE A 50 16.87 7.86 20.93
CA ILE A 50 16.91 9.23 20.44
C ILE A 50 17.49 10.08 21.56
N ASP A 51 18.74 10.50 21.38
CA ASP A 51 19.51 11.33 22.32
C ASP A 51 19.30 12.84 22.11
N ARG A 52 18.66 13.21 20.99
CA ARG A 52 18.42 14.60 20.63
C ARG A 52 17.13 15.13 21.26
N ASP A 53 17.22 16.31 21.84
CA ASP A 53 16.07 17.11 22.26
C ASP A 53 15.31 17.64 21.03
N TYR A 54 14.33 16.86 20.55
CA TYR A 54 13.45 17.28 19.46
C TYR A 54 12.45 18.31 19.95
N VAL A 55 12.32 19.40 19.18
CA VAL A 55 11.30 20.44 19.38
C VAL A 55 10.42 20.49 18.13
N PHE A 56 9.13 20.25 18.33
CA PHE A 56 8.09 20.32 17.32
C PHE A 56 7.35 21.65 17.44
N GLU A 57 6.90 22.20 16.30
CA GLU A 57 5.99 23.34 16.29
C GLU A 57 4.56 22.82 16.10
N GLY A 58 3.71 23.10 17.09
CA GLY A 58 2.31 22.71 17.11
C GLY A 58 1.37 23.92 17.27
N PRO A 59 0.06 23.70 17.20
CA PRO A 59 -0.95 24.76 17.34
C PRO A 59 -0.89 25.47 18.70
N ASP A 60 -0.41 24.79 19.75
CA ASP A 60 -0.28 25.33 21.10
C ASP A 60 1.15 25.84 21.43
N GLY A 61 2.03 25.89 20.43
CA GLY A 61 3.43 26.31 20.59
C GLY A 61 4.44 25.17 20.41
N LYS A 62 5.60 25.29 21.06
CA LYS A 62 6.68 24.31 20.97
C LYS A 62 6.40 23.11 21.89
N ALA A 63 6.55 21.89 21.38
CA ALA A 63 6.42 20.64 22.14
C ALA A 63 7.68 19.77 21.99
N SER A 64 8.04 19.01 23.02
CA SER A 64 9.13 18.04 22.94
C SER A 64 8.64 16.63 22.59
N LEU A 65 9.56 15.69 22.31
CA LEU A 65 9.21 14.30 21.97
C LEU A 65 8.38 13.55 23.03
N PRO A 66 8.59 13.72 24.35
CA PRO A 66 7.74 13.09 25.37
C PRO A 66 6.46 13.86 25.74
N ASP A 67 6.26 15.09 25.24
CA ASP A 67 5.07 15.92 25.50
C ASP A 67 3.89 15.52 24.59
#